data_AF-A0A8T5NSF3-F1
#
_entry.id   AF-A0A8T5NSF3-F1
#
_cell.length_a   1.000
_cell.length_b   1.000
_cell.length_c   1.000
_cell.angle_alpha   90.00
_cell.angle_beta   90.00
_cell.angle_gamma   90.00
#
_symmetry.space_group_name_H-M   'P 1'
#
loop_
_entity.id
_entity.type
_entity.pdbx_description
1 polymer ?
#
loop_
_entity_poly.entity_id
_entity_poly.type
_entity_poly.pdbx_seq_one_letter_code
_entity_poly.pdbx_strand_id
1 'polypeptide(L)'
;MKEIIEKNLELMRSSKKGGMSELLCNESLGGNAGVYKNCSCAGANFYYDKNTGEIIYFGNIQSVPKDIVNNYEQHYFRVALDLWKDKTYIVNFKAPTEASKKAKQTLEETVKEFNSKYGFQD
;
A
#
# COMPACT_ATOMS: atom_id res chain seq x y z
N MET A 1 -16.29 4.00 7.16
CA MET A 1 -15.62 3.82 5.86
C MET A 1 -14.62 4.95 5.67
N LYS A 2 -15.07 6.20 5.60
CA LYS A 2 -14.19 7.39 5.55
C LYS A 2 -13.06 7.41 6.60
N GLU A 3 -13.38 7.13 7.86
CA GLU A 3 -12.35 7.06 8.94
C GLU A 3 -11.25 6.01 8.66
N ILE A 4 -11.62 4.86 8.10
CA ILE A 4 -10.67 3.78 7.77
C ILE A 4 -9.81 4.20 6.57
N ILE A 5 -10.40 4.86 5.58
CA ILE A 5 -9.64 5.40 4.44
C ILE A 5 -8.63 6.43 4.94
N GLU A 6 -9.01 7.34 5.83
CA GLU A 6 -8.10 8.33 6.42
C GLU A 6 -6.95 7.66 7.18
N LYS A 7 -7.23 6.65 8.01
CA LYS A 7 -6.20 5.84 8.69
C LYS A 7 -5.26 5.14 7.72
N ASN A 8 -5.81 4.53 6.66
CA ASN A 8 -5.01 3.88 5.62
C ASN A 8 -4.08 4.88 4.94
N LEU A 9 -4.59 6.06 4.56
CA LEU A 9 -3.80 7.11 3.92
C LEU A 9 -2.69 7.64 4.84
N GLU A 10 -2.96 7.78 6.14
CA GLU A 10 -1.95 8.15 7.13
C GLU A 10 -0.83 7.09 7.19
N LEU A 11 -1.20 5.81 7.29
CA LEU A 11 -0.22 4.72 7.33
C LEU A 11 0.59 4.60 6.03
N MET A 12 -0.04 4.83 4.88
CA MET A 12 0.63 4.87 3.58
C MET A 12 1.66 6.01 3.48
N ARG A 13 1.43 7.14 4.13
CA ARG A 13 2.38 8.28 4.16
C ARG A 13 3.40 8.18 5.31
N SER A 14 3.24 7.23 6.21
CA SER A 14 4.10 7.11 7.38
C SER A 14 5.48 6.55 7.02
N SER A 15 6.52 7.23 7.50
CA SER A 15 7.93 6.77 7.51
C SER A 15 8.30 6.03 8.80
N LYS A 16 7.33 5.79 9.69
CA LYS A 16 7.52 4.95 10.88
C LYS A 16 7.44 3.48 10.48
N LYS A 17 8.00 2.62 11.34
CA LYS A 17 7.93 1.15 11.21
C LYS A 17 6.50 0.70 10.91
N GLY A 18 6.35 -0.07 9.83
CA GLY A 18 5.04 -0.56 9.37
C GLY A 18 4.27 0.40 8.47
N GLY A 19 4.83 1.57 8.16
CA GLY A 19 4.30 2.49 7.17
C GLY A 19 4.80 2.17 5.77
N MET A 20 4.01 2.51 4.74
CA MET A 20 4.38 2.19 3.37
C MET A 20 5.62 2.97 2.91
N SER A 21 5.79 4.21 3.37
CA SER A 21 6.97 5.02 2.98
C SER A 21 8.25 4.43 3.58
N GLU A 22 8.21 3.91 4.82
CA GLU A 22 9.33 3.20 5.43
C GLU A 22 9.69 1.93 4.64
N LEU A 23 8.70 1.11 4.28
CA LEU A 23 8.90 -0.06 3.44
C LEU A 23 9.58 0.30 2.11
N LEU A 24 9.05 1.30 1.40
CA LEU A 24 9.54 1.69 0.07
C LEU A 24 10.94 2.29 0.10
N CYS A 25 11.35 2.93 1.19
CA CYS A 25 12.73 3.41 1.37
C CYS A 25 13.73 2.27 1.60
N ASN A 26 13.28 1.16 2.19
CA ASN A 26 14.12 -0.01 2.49
C ASN A 26 14.11 -1.07 1.37
N GLU A 27 13.15 -0.98 0.46
CA GLU A 27 13.06 -1.84 -0.73
C GLU A 27 14.11 -1.46 -1.78
N SER A 28 14.65 -2.47 -2.47
CA SER A 28 15.51 -2.23 -3.64
C SER A 28 14.68 -1.65 -4.78
N LEU A 29 14.85 -0.35 -5.04
CA LEU A 29 14.18 0.35 -6.14
C LEU A 29 14.79 -0.06 -7.48
N GLY A 30 13.95 -0.62 -8.36
CA GLY A 30 14.40 -1.18 -9.64
C GLY A 30 14.67 -2.68 -9.52
N GLY A 31 13.77 -3.46 -10.07
CA GLY A 31 13.78 -4.92 -10.06
C GLY A 31 12.58 -5.48 -10.85
N ASN A 32 12.09 -6.66 -10.47
CA ASN A 32 11.01 -7.41 -11.14
C ASN A 32 9.64 -6.70 -11.20
N ALA A 33 9.45 -5.58 -10.48
CA ALA A 33 8.20 -4.82 -10.48
C ALA A 33 8.04 -3.91 -11.72
N GLY A 34 9.10 -3.75 -12.52
CA GLY A 34 9.08 -3.03 -13.79
C GLY A 34 9.08 -1.50 -13.64
N VAL A 35 8.61 -0.82 -14.70
CA VAL A 35 8.61 0.64 -14.82
C VAL A 35 7.19 1.12 -15.17
N TYR A 36 6.82 2.32 -14.71
CA TYR A 36 5.59 3.03 -15.11
C TYR A 36 5.90 4.51 -15.34
N LYS A 37 5.60 5.04 -16.53
CA LYS A 37 5.91 6.43 -16.92
C LYS A 37 7.35 6.86 -16.54
N ASN A 38 8.35 6.03 -16.88
CA ASN A 38 9.78 6.22 -16.54
C ASN A 38 10.15 6.21 -15.05
N CYS A 39 9.20 5.89 -14.18
CA CYS A 39 9.42 5.72 -12.75
C CYS A 39 9.61 4.24 -12.41
N SER A 40 10.57 3.94 -11.54
CA SER A 40 10.75 2.59 -11.00
C SER A 40 9.52 2.17 -10.20
N CYS A 41 9.13 0.91 -10.36
CA CYS A 41 8.08 0.32 -9.54
C CYS A 41 8.67 -0.55 -8.42
N ALA A 42 7.90 -0.68 -7.34
CA ALA A 42 8.13 -1.57 -6.22
C ALA A 42 6.83 -2.28 -5.80
N GLY A 43 6.96 -3.40 -5.11
CA GLY A 43 5.85 -4.05 -4.42
C GLY A 43 5.74 -3.53 -2.99
N ALA A 44 4.59 -3.02 -2.60
CA ALA A 44 4.31 -2.65 -1.22
C ALA A 44 3.40 -3.72 -0.59
N ASN A 45 4.00 -4.69 0.08
CA ASN A 45 3.28 -5.72 0.83
C ASN A 45 2.62 -5.12 2.06
N PHE A 46 1.38 -5.51 2.34
CA PHE A 46 0.62 -5.02 3.48
C PHE A 46 -0.28 -6.10 4.09
N TYR A 47 -0.64 -5.89 5.35
CA TYR A 47 -1.56 -6.72 6.13
C TYR A 47 -2.80 -5.91 6.44
N TYR A 48 -3.98 -6.52 6.30
CA TYR A 48 -5.25 -5.81 6.44
C TYR A 48 -6.33 -6.64 7.14
N ASP A 49 -7.30 -5.95 7.73
CA ASP A 49 -8.52 -6.55 8.24
C ASP A 49 -9.46 -6.91 7.08
N LYS A 50 -9.75 -8.21 6.93
CA LYS A 50 -10.56 -8.73 5.81
C LYS A 50 -12.03 -8.33 5.84
N ASN A 51 -12.53 -7.84 6.97
CA ASN A 51 -13.92 -7.42 7.13
C ASN A 51 -14.08 -5.93 6.85
N THR A 52 -13.08 -5.11 7.19
CA THR A 52 -13.16 -3.64 7.14
C THR A 52 -12.33 -3.01 6.04
N GLY A 53 -11.22 -3.63 5.61
CA GLY A 53 -10.26 -3.04 4.67
C GLY A 53 -9.29 -2.06 5.32
N GLU A 54 -9.22 -2.03 6.65
CA GLU A 54 -8.19 -1.30 7.39
C GLU A 54 -6.83 -1.95 7.17
N ILE A 55 -5.86 -1.16 6.74
CA ILE A 55 -4.46 -1.58 6.60
C ILE A 55 -3.80 -1.40 7.95
N ILE A 56 -3.25 -2.50 8.46
CA ILE A 56 -2.66 -2.58 9.80
C ILE A 56 -1.16 -2.34 9.73
N TYR A 57 -0.51 -2.83 8.68
CA TYR A 57 0.94 -2.84 8.60
C TYR A 57 1.45 -3.04 7.18
N PHE A 58 2.51 -2.32 6.79
CA PHE A 58 3.27 -2.55 5.57
C PHE A 58 4.58 -3.28 5.90
N GLY A 59 4.88 -4.36 5.18
CA GLY A 59 6.12 -5.09 5.38
C GLY A 59 6.16 -6.43 4.68
N ASN A 60 7.39 -6.93 4.50
CA ASN A 60 7.62 -8.30 4.06
C ASN A 60 7.43 -9.27 5.23
N ILE A 61 7.00 -10.49 4.94
CA ILE A 61 6.65 -11.49 5.97
C ILE A 61 7.77 -11.73 7.00
N GLN A 62 9.04 -11.57 6.60
CA GLN A 62 10.21 -11.75 7.47
C GLN A 62 10.39 -10.59 8.48
N SER A 63 9.85 -9.41 8.20
CA SER A 63 10.01 -8.19 9.02
C SER A 63 8.75 -7.79 9.79
N VAL A 64 7.62 -8.47 9.55
CA VAL A 64 6.33 -8.18 10.16
C VAL A 64 6.21 -8.90 11.52
N PRO A 65 5.71 -8.22 12.57
CA PRO A 65 5.41 -8.87 13.85
C PRO A 65 4.51 -10.11 13.70
N LYS A 66 4.83 -11.19 14.43
CA LYS A 66 4.14 -12.49 14.30
C LYS A 66 2.65 -12.40 14.61
N ASP A 67 2.27 -11.55 15.56
CA ASP A 67 0.88 -11.27 15.90
C ASP A 67 0.12 -10.68 14.71
N ILE A 68 0.74 -9.80 13.92
CA ILE A 68 0.10 -9.25 12.72
C ILE A 68 -0.04 -10.34 11.65
N VAL A 69 1.02 -11.10 11.40
CA VAL A 69 1.01 -12.19 10.40
C VAL A 69 -0.07 -13.24 10.71
N ASN A 70 -0.29 -13.54 11.99
CA ASN A 70 -1.25 -14.57 12.40
C ASN A 70 -2.71 -14.10 12.41
N ASN A 71 -2.97 -12.79 12.46
CA ASN A 71 -4.32 -12.25 12.66
C ASN A 71 -4.90 -11.53 11.43
N TYR A 72 -4.05 -11.16 10.46
CA TYR A 72 -4.46 -10.34 9.32
C TYR A 72 -4.05 -10.98 7.99
N GLU A 73 -4.83 -10.70 6.96
CA GLU A 73 -4.56 -11.22 5.61
C GLU A 73 -3.47 -10.37 4.94
N GLN A 74 -2.61 -11.02 4.15
CA GLN A 74 -1.55 -10.34 3.40
C GLN A 74 -2.01 -10.03 1.97
N HIS A 75 -1.65 -8.86 1.46
CA HIS A 75 -1.78 -8.49 0.06
C HIS A 75 -0.69 -7.50 -0.36
N TYR A 76 -0.75 -6.98 -1.58
CA TYR A 76 0.25 -6.01 -2.05
C TYR A 76 -0.32 -4.97 -3.01
N PHE A 77 0.35 -3.81 -3.03
CA PHE A 77 0.23 -2.82 -4.10
C PHE A 77 1.43 -2.90 -5.03
N ARG A 78 1.21 -2.65 -6.32
CA ARG A 78 2.30 -2.26 -7.23
C ARG A 78 2.36 -0.74 -7.25
N VAL A 79 3.49 -0.18 -6.86
CA VAL A 79 3.66 1.26 -6.63
C VAL A 79 4.75 1.80 -7.54
N ALA A 80 4.51 2.91 -8.22
CA ALA A 80 5.52 3.68 -8.93
C ALA A 80 6.01 4.83 -8.06
N LEU A 81 7.32 5.08 -8.12
CA LEU A 81 8.00 6.10 -7.32
C LEU A 81 8.72 7.09 -8.23
N ASP A 82 8.29 8.35 -8.18
CA ASP A 82 9.06 9.46 -8.73
C ASP A 82 9.89 10.07 -7.60
N LEU A 83 11.14 9.63 -7.51
CA LEU A 83 12.09 10.08 -6.48
C LEU A 83 12.48 11.55 -6.65
N TRP A 84 12.31 12.12 -7.84
CA TRP A 84 12.64 13.52 -8.11
C TRP A 84 11.56 14.46 -7.60
N LYS A 85 10.30 14.01 -7.62
CA LYS A 85 9.14 14.83 -7.24
C LYS A 85 8.51 14.44 -5.89
N ASP A 86 9.09 13.47 -5.18
CA ASP A 86 8.51 12.88 -3.96
C ASP A 86 7.04 12.46 -4.17
N LYS A 87 6.77 11.79 -5.31
CA LYS A 87 5.43 11.33 -5.67
C LYS A 87 5.36 9.81 -5.69
N THR A 88 4.22 9.29 -5.27
CA THR A 88 3.96 7.87 -5.17
C THR A 88 2.61 7.56 -5.82
N TYR A 89 2.57 6.56 -6.70
CA TYR A 89 1.36 6.20 -7.41
C TYR A 89 1.12 4.69 -7.34
N ILE A 90 -0.07 4.26 -6.92
CA ILE A 90 -0.49 2.87 -6.97
C ILE A 90 -0.87 2.53 -8.42
N VAL A 91 0.02 1.84 -9.12
CA VAL A 91 -0.13 1.47 -10.54
C VAL A 91 -1.14 0.35 -10.73
N ASN A 92 -1.12 -0.62 -9.82
CA ASN A 92 -2.02 -1.77 -9.89
C ASN A 92 -2.39 -2.21 -8.47
N PHE A 93 -3.69 -2.41 -8.28
CA PHE A 93 -4.27 -3.08 -7.14
C PHE A 93 -5.41 -3.98 -7.64
N LYS A 94 -5.34 -5.27 -7.32
CA LYS A 94 -6.44 -6.21 -7.51
C LYS A 94 -7.04 -6.48 -6.14
N ALA A 95 -8.34 -6.24 -5.96
CA ALA A 95 -8.99 -6.50 -4.68
C ALA A 95 -8.80 -7.97 -4.23
N PRO A 96 -8.46 -8.24 -2.96
CA PRO A 96 -8.23 -9.60 -2.47
C PRO A 96 -9.50 -10.45 -2.54
N THR A 97 -9.43 -11.72 -2.96
CA THR A 97 -10.61 -12.59 -3.13
C THR A 97 -11.34 -12.86 -1.82
N GLU A 98 -10.59 -13.14 -0.76
CA GLU A 98 -11.09 -13.53 0.56
C GLU A 98 -11.66 -12.36 1.39
N ALA A 99 -11.47 -11.12 0.92
CA ALA A 99 -11.97 -9.93 1.60
C ALA A 99 -13.49 -9.79 1.47
N SER A 100 -14.13 -9.27 2.51
CA SER A 100 -15.55 -8.87 2.48
C SER A 100 -15.79 -7.82 1.40
N LYS A 101 -17.03 -7.69 0.92
CA LYS A 101 -17.40 -6.65 -0.05
C LYS A 101 -17.03 -5.24 0.46
N LYS A 102 -17.23 -4.99 1.75
CA LYS A 102 -16.92 -3.71 2.40
C LYS A 102 -15.41 -3.44 2.43
N ALA A 103 -14.61 -4.47 2.75
CA ALA A 103 -13.16 -4.36 2.76
C ALA A 103 -12.60 -4.06 1.36
N LYS A 104 -13.10 -4.77 0.34
CA LYS A 104 -12.74 -4.51 -1.07
C LYS A 104 -13.01 -3.07 -1.46
N GLN A 105 -14.23 -2.59 -1.20
CA GLN A 105 -14.61 -1.19 -1.48
C GLN A 105 -13.72 -0.19 -0.74
N THR A 106 -13.43 -0.44 0.54
CA THR A 106 -12.59 0.45 1.34
C THR A 106 -11.16 0.53 0.80
N LEU A 107 -10.57 -0.60 0.39
CA LEU A 107 -9.24 -0.62 -0.20
C LEU A 107 -9.21 0.04 -1.59
N GLU A 108 -10.23 -0.18 -2.43
CA GLU A 108 -10.35 0.47 -3.74
C GLU A 108 -10.49 1.99 -3.61
N GLU A 109 -11.33 2.46 -2.68
CA GLU A 109 -11.47 3.88 -2.38
C GLU A 109 -10.19 4.47 -1.79
N THR A 110 -9.49 3.73 -0.92
CA THR A 110 -8.18 4.12 -0.39
C THR A 110 -7.18 4.36 -1.53
N VAL A 111 -7.09 3.43 -2.49
CA VAL A 111 -6.20 3.56 -3.65
C VAL A 111 -6.57 4.78 -4.50
N LYS A 112 -7.86 4.97 -4.77
CA LYS A 112 -8.36 6.13 -5.53
C LYS A 112 -8.01 7.44 -4.85
N GLU A 113 -8.26 7.55 -3.54
CA GLU A 113 -7.93 8.75 -2.76
C GLU A 113 -6.43 8.99 -2.68
N PHE A 114 -5.64 7.95 -2.45
CA PHE A 114 -4.19 8.05 -2.38
C PHE A 114 -3.61 8.59 -3.69
N ASN A 115 -4.00 8.01 -4.82
CA ASN A 115 -3.55 8.45 -6.14
C ASN A 115 -4.04 9.88 -6.46
N SER A 116 -5.25 10.25 -6.06
CA SER A 116 -5.76 11.61 -6.26
C SER A 116 -4.96 12.66 -5.47
N LYS A 117 -4.50 12.33 -4.25
CA LYS A 117 -3.81 13.27 -3.36
C LYS A 117 -2.29 13.30 -3.59
N TYR A 118 -1.68 12.13 -3.82
CA TYR A 118 -0.22 11.94 -3.78
C TYR A 118 0.36 11.38 -5.08
N GLY A 119 -0.50 10.98 -6.00
CA GLY A 119 -0.12 10.45 -7.30
C GLY A 119 0.53 11.48 -8.23
N PHE A 120 1.01 10.99 -9.37
CA PHE A 120 1.46 11.83 -10.46
C PHE A 120 0.25 12.62 -10.99
N GLN A 121 0.37 13.94 -11.01
CA GLN A 121 -0.54 14.79 -11.75
C GLN A 121 0.10 15.03 -13.12
N ASP A 122 -0.64 14.73 -14.17
CA ASP A 122 -0.28 15.11 -15.54
C ASP A 122 -0.46 16.63 -15.71
#